data_AF-A0A381X8L4-F1
#
_entry.id   AF-A0A381X8L4-F1
#
_cell.length_a   1.000
_cell.length_b   1.000
_cell.length_c   1.000
_cell.angle_alpha   90.00
_cell.angle_beta   90.00
_cell.angle_gamma   90.00
#
_symmetry.space_group_name_H-M   'P 1'
#
loop_
_entity.id
_entity.type
_entity.pdbx_description
1 polymer ?
#
loop_
_entity_poly.entity_id
_entity_poly.type
_entity_poly.pdbx_seq_one_letter_code
_entity_poly.pdbx_strand_id
1 'polypeptide(L)'
;DTLNIAGTIAARDGAIYMEFTDDRSVDSFEKKGRTTTNYNIRFPIKESFSIRNSQIDATISGELAMTRQFENDWNYSGEIEFTEGKIYYYLGDVFKNLQGTMIMDGQGFNPFLDLTASTKIGDAEIMLSVFGPFDNPEWNFDSDKGYTESDILQLLTFNTRVAEEGFTTEGLGSQAQTILGAYLERQLERNFVRATGLQSSGLLDDVQISGTSELIQPGEGEEFSISAKLNKNFSLSYQRSFSLESAYKNKVGVEYKLNPNFSVIGNVDETGQVHMKFRVRRVY
;
A
#
# COMPACT_ATOMS: atom_id res chain seq x y z
N ASP A 1 -35.41 10.21 -25.16
CA ASP A 1 -35.06 11.61 -24.89
C ASP A 1 -33.65 11.70 -24.36
N THR A 2 -32.94 12.79 -24.64
CA THR A 2 -31.56 12.99 -24.14
C THR A 2 -31.53 14.23 -23.28
N LEU A 3 -31.16 14.05 -22.02
CA LEU A 3 -30.97 15.12 -21.04
C LEU A 3 -29.49 15.52 -21.04
N ASN A 4 -29.18 16.81 -21.16
CA ASN A 4 -27.81 17.30 -21.07
C ASN A 4 -27.65 18.09 -19.78
N ILE A 5 -26.69 17.70 -18.95
CA ILE A 5 -26.30 18.38 -17.72
C ILE A 5 -24.89 18.92 -17.94
N ALA A 6 -24.77 20.25 -18.00
CA ALA A 6 -23.48 20.91 -18.17
C ALA A 6 -23.36 22.11 -17.23
N GLY A 7 -22.16 22.34 -16.72
CA GLY A 7 -21.92 23.45 -15.81
C GLY A 7 -20.46 23.58 -15.39
N THR A 8 -20.15 24.73 -14.82
CA THR A 8 -18.85 25.00 -14.19
C THR A 8 -19.11 25.33 -12.73
N ILE A 9 -18.50 24.54 -11.84
CA ILE A 9 -18.59 24.71 -10.40
C ILE A 9 -17.20 25.15 -9.94
N ALA A 10 -17.01 26.45 -9.74
CA ALA A 10 -15.73 26.97 -9.27
C ALA A 10 -15.61 26.76 -7.75
N ALA A 11 -14.63 25.96 -7.34
CA ALA A 11 -14.24 25.89 -5.94
C ALA A 11 -13.28 27.03 -5.62
N ARG A 12 -13.51 27.73 -4.49
CA ARG A 12 -12.55 28.68 -3.93
C ARG A 12 -11.80 28.00 -2.81
N ASP A 13 -12.49 27.81 -1.69
CA ASP A 13 -12.07 26.99 -0.56
C ASP A 13 -13.05 25.84 -0.36
N GLY A 14 -12.55 24.66 0.01
CA GLY A 14 -13.40 23.51 0.30
C GLY A 14 -12.62 22.27 0.72
N ALA A 15 -13.34 21.28 1.22
CA ALA A 15 -12.78 19.98 1.56
C ALA A 15 -13.72 18.86 1.09
N ILE A 16 -13.17 17.81 0.47
CA ILE A 16 -13.87 16.55 0.21
C ILE A 16 -13.27 15.46 1.06
N TYR A 17 -14.15 14.65 1.64
CA TYR A 17 -13.82 13.43 2.36
C TYR A 17 -14.38 12.25 1.57
N MET A 18 -13.52 11.39 1.03
CA MET A 18 -13.94 10.25 0.21
C MET A 18 -12.95 9.10 0.31
N GLU A 19 -13.38 7.99 0.91
CA GLU A 19 -12.56 6.78 1.00
C GLU A 19 -12.28 6.17 -0.37
N PHE A 20 -11.05 5.66 -0.55
CA PHE A 20 -10.74 4.78 -1.68
C PHE A 20 -11.46 3.45 -1.45
N THR A 21 -12.64 3.29 -2.04
CA THR A 21 -13.31 2.01 -2.07
C THR A 21 -12.74 1.19 -3.21
N ASP A 22 -12.23 0.00 -2.91
CA ASP A 22 -11.99 -1.02 -3.92
C ASP A 22 -13.32 -1.26 -4.65
N ASP A 23 -13.29 -1.24 -5.98
CA ASP A 23 -14.47 -1.27 -6.84
C ASP A 23 -15.06 -2.69 -6.81
N ARG A 24 -15.67 -3.04 -5.67
CA ARG A 24 -16.63 -4.13 -5.60
C ARG A 24 -17.82 -3.65 -6.40
N SER A 25 -17.73 -3.92 -7.71
CA SER A 25 -18.79 -3.82 -8.71
C SER A 25 -20.15 -3.78 -8.04
N VAL A 26 -20.65 -2.57 -7.80
CA VAL A 26 -22.05 -2.42 -7.43
C VAL A 26 -22.77 -2.79 -8.69
N ASP A 27 -23.33 -4.00 -8.73
CA ASP A 27 -24.23 -4.44 -9.80
C ASP A 27 -25.30 -3.37 -9.94
N SER A 28 -25.09 -2.44 -10.87
CA SER A 28 -26.06 -1.41 -11.17
C SER A 28 -27.17 -2.14 -11.91
N PHE A 29 -28.27 -2.36 -11.21
CA PHE A 29 -29.51 -2.82 -11.83
C PHE A 29 -29.89 -1.85 -12.96
N GLU A 30 -29.56 -2.22 -14.20
CA GLU A 30 -29.98 -1.49 -15.40
C GLU A 30 -31.51 -1.60 -15.51
N LYS A 31 -32.20 -0.58 -15.02
CA LYS A 31 -33.53 -0.29 -15.51
C LYS A 31 -33.36 0.60 -16.73
N LYS A 32 -33.41 -0.01 -17.93
CA LYS A 32 -33.44 0.72 -19.22
C LYS A 32 -34.56 1.76 -19.22
N GLY A 33 -34.20 3.00 -18.89
CA GLY A 33 -35.07 4.15 -19.03
C GLY A 33 -35.02 4.65 -20.48
N ARG A 34 -36.15 5.16 -21.00
CA ARG A 34 -36.23 5.82 -22.33
C ARG A 34 -35.42 7.12 -22.44
N THR A 35 -34.73 7.52 -21.38
CA THR A 35 -34.01 8.79 -21.26
C THR A 35 -32.54 8.53 -21.03
N THR A 36 -31.69 8.98 -21.96
CA THR A 36 -30.24 8.98 -21.79
C THR A 36 -29.79 10.33 -21.24
N THR A 37 -28.74 10.35 -20.42
CA THR A 37 -28.22 11.58 -19.82
C THR A 37 -26.74 11.77 -20.17
N ASN A 38 -26.39 12.98 -20.60
CA ASN A 38 -25.01 13.39 -20.85
C ASN A 38 -24.57 14.37 -19.77
N TYR A 39 -23.35 14.21 -19.28
CA TYR A 39 -22.73 15.07 -18.27
C TYR A 39 -21.47 15.74 -18.85
N ASN A 40 -21.32 17.04 -18.58
CA ASN A 40 -20.10 17.80 -18.84
C ASN A 40 -19.91 18.83 -17.72
N ILE A 41 -19.18 18.43 -16.68
CA ILE A 41 -18.99 19.22 -15.47
C ILE A 41 -17.53 19.63 -15.40
N ARG A 42 -17.28 20.93 -15.24
CA ARG A 42 -15.94 21.48 -14.99
C ARG A 42 -15.84 22.00 -13.56
N PHE A 43 -14.71 21.71 -12.93
CA PHE A 43 -14.40 22.04 -11.55
C PHE A 43 -13.04 22.76 -11.49
N PRO A 44 -12.98 24.05 -11.87
CA PRO A 44 -11.78 24.85 -11.67
C PRO A 44 -11.61 25.18 -10.18
N ILE A 45 -10.45 24.86 -9.64
CA ILE A 45 -10.03 25.18 -8.27
C ILE A 45 -9.29 26.52 -8.33
N LYS A 46 -9.92 27.57 -7.80
CA LYS A 46 -9.42 28.95 -7.92
C LYS A 46 -8.38 29.32 -6.86
N GLU A 47 -8.47 28.70 -5.69
CA GLU A 47 -7.54 28.94 -4.58
C GLU A 47 -7.01 27.59 -4.13
N SER A 48 -7.53 27.02 -3.05
CA SER A 48 -7.05 25.75 -2.51
C SER A 48 -8.21 24.82 -2.17
N PHE A 49 -8.04 23.52 -2.41
CA PHE A 49 -9.05 22.53 -2.10
C PHE A 49 -8.42 21.35 -1.36
N SER A 50 -8.97 20.98 -0.21
CA SER A 50 -8.48 19.83 0.54
C SER A 50 -9.15 18.53 0.09
N ILE A 51 -8.36 17.50 -0.18
CA ILE A 51 -8.82 16.13 -0.39
C ILE A 51 -8.35 15.28 0.78
N ARG A 52 -9.27 14.53 1.39
CA ARG A 52 -9.01 13.71 2.56
C ARG A 52 -9.63 12.32 2.44
N ASN A 53 -8.86 11.32 2.81
CA ASN A 53 -9.31 9.95 3.06
C ASN A 53 -8.37 9.24 4.03
N SER A 54 -8.61 7.94 4.28
CA SER A 54 -7.77 7.14 5.18
C SER A 54 -6.30 7.01 4.76
N GLN A 55 -5.94 7.34 3.53
CA GLN A 55 -4.59 7.20 2.97
C GLN A 55 -3.92 8.53 2.61
N ILE A 56 -4.68 9.58 2.32
CA ILE A 56 -4.18 10.87 1.85
C ILE A 56 -4.91 12.03 2.54
N ASP A 57 -4.17 13.05 2.96
CA ASP A 57 -4.68 14.37 3.32
C ASP A 57 -3.85 15.42 2.57
N ALA A 58 -4.42 16.04 1.56
CA ALA A 58 -3.68 16.92 0.65
C ALA A 58 -4.45 18.19 0.31
N THR A 59 -3.72 19.27 0.06
CA THR A 59 -4.20 20.50 -0.53
C THR A 59 -3.83 20.50 -2.01
N ILE A 60 -4.82 20.76 -2.85
CA ILE A 60 -4.68 20.73 -4.30
C ILE A 60 -5.17 22.03 -4.96
N SER A 61 -4.69 22.25 -6.17
CA SER A 61 -5.18 23.27 -7.11
C SER A 61 -5.29 22.70 -8.53
N GLY A 62 -5.80 23.48 -9.49
CA GLY A 62 -5.91 23.07 -10.89
C GLY A 62 -7.35 22.97 -11.40
N GLU A 63 -7.58 22.12 -12.41
CA GLU A 63 -8.89 21.95 -13.05
C GLU A 63 -9.20 20.48 -13.28
N LEU A 64 -10.41 20.07 -12.89
CA LEU A 64 -10.98 18.77 -13.23
C LEU A 64 -12.19 18.95 -14.14
N ALA A 65 -12.23 18.19 -15.23
CA ALA A 65 -13.42 18.03 -16.06
C ALA A 65 -13.90 16.58 -16.02
N MET A 66 -15.19 16.38 -15.78
CA MET A 66 -15.86 15.09 -15.76
C MET A 66 -16.90 15.04 -16.87
N THR A 67 -16.79 14.04 -17.74
CA THR A 67 -17.73 13.83 -18.83
C THR A 67 -18.28 12.41 -18.83
N ARG A 68 -19.56 12.27 -19.15
CA ARG A 68 -20.20 10.97 -19.35
C ARG A 68 -21.21 11.11 -20.47
N GLN A 69 -21.17 10.21 -21.44
CA GLN A 69 -22.12 10.21 -22.54
C GLN A 69 -22.99 8.95 -22.45
N PHE A 70 -24.31 9.14 -22.48
CA PHE A 70 -25.27 8.04 -22.37
C PHE A 70 -25.01 7.18 -21.12
N GLU A 71 -24.90 5.86 -21.28
CA GLU A 71 -24.64 4.91 -20.21
C GLU A 71 -23.15 4.53 -20.08
N ASN A 72 -22.25 5.12 -20.90
CA ASN A 72 -20.82 4.86 -20.86
C ASN A 72 -20.18 5.21 -19.51
N ASP A 73 -18.94 4.77 -19.31
CA ASP A 73 -18.14 5.13 -18.15
C ASP A 73 -17.80 6.64 -18.10
N TRP A 74 -17.40 7.09 -16.92
CA TRP A 74 -16.94 8.45 -16.70
C TRP A 74 -15.54 8.65 -17.27
N ASN A 75 -15.36 9.78 -17.95
CA ASN A 75 -14.08 10.27 -18.44
C ASN A 75 -13.66 11.51 -17.64
N TYR A 76 -12.41 11.51 -17.20
CA TYR A 76 -11.84 12.59 -16.39
C TYR A 76 -10.70 13.23 -17.19
N SER A 77 -10.66 14.56 -17.26
CA SER A 77 -9.57 15.29 -17.89
C SER A 77 -9.16 16.52 -17.08
N GLY A 78 -7.95 17.00 -17.32
CA GLY A 78 -7.39 18.18 -16.65
C GLY A 78 -6.12 17.86 -15.88
N GLU A 79 -5.73 18.79 -15.02
CA GLU A 79 -4.48 18.75 -14.28
C GLU A 79 -4.74 19.20 -12.85
N ILE A 80 -4.28 18.39 -11.91
CA ILE A 80 -4.36 18.66 -10.47
C ILE A 80 -2.92 18.78 -9.95
N GLU A 81 -2.64 19.91 -9.30
CA GLU A 81 -1.38 20.15 -8.61
C GLU A 81 -1.56 19.91 -7.12
N PHE A 82 -0.69 19.10 -6.54
CA PHE A 82 -0.55 18.91 -5.09
C PHE A 82 0.45 19.94 -4.58
N THR A 83 0.01 20.80 -3.66
CA THR A 83 0.87 21.86 -3.09
C THR A 83 1.39 21.51 -1.71
N GLU A 84 0.63 20.72 -0.96
CA GLU A 84 1.01 20.20 0.35
C GLU A 84 0.17 18.96 0.63
N GLY A 85 0.71 18.01 1.41
CA GLY A 85 -0.10 16.92 1.91
C GLY A 85 0.69 15.85 2.63
N LYS A 86 -0.05 14.80 3.00
CA LYS A 86 0.43 13.65 3.74
C LYS A 86 -0.08 12.38 3.05
N ILE A 87 0.81 11.41 2.90
CA ILE A 87 0.46 10.03 2.57
C ILE A 87 0.63 9.22 3.86
N TYR A 88 -0.48 8.67 4.33
CA TYR A 88 -0.50 7.80 5.49
C TYR A 88 -0.08 6.39 5.10
N TYR A 89 0.87 5.86 5.86
CA TYR A 89 1.36 4.50 5.71
C TYR A 89 0.96 3.68 6.95
N TYR A 90 0.63 2.39 6.73
CA TYR A 90 0.05 1.55 7.79
C TYR A 90 0.99 1.29 8.97
N LEU A 91 2.30 1.58 8.84
CA LEU A 91 3.27 1.38 9.92
C LEU A 91 3.48 2.58 10.84
N GLY A 92 2.73 3.67 10.66
CA GLY A 92 2.76 4.84 11.54
C GLY A 92 3.67 5.97 11.07
N ASP A 93 4.54 5.73 10.08
CA ASP A 93 5.25 6.80 9.39
C ASP A 93 4.33 7.55 8.44
N VAL A 94 4.54 8.85 8.31
CA VAL A 94 3.77 9.72 7.41
C VAL A 94 4.74 10.37 6.45
N PHE A 95 4.58 10.09 5.16
CA PHE A 95 5.24 10.87 4.13
C PHE A 95 4.55 12.23 4.06
N LYS A 96 5.28 13.28 4.40
CA LYS A 96 4.83 14.67 4.42
C LYS A 96 5.29 15.39 3.15
N ASN A 97 4.90 16.65 3.02
CA ASN A 97 5.29 17.50 1.90
C ASN A 97 4.91 16.88 0.54
N LEU A 98 3.75 16.22 0.47
CA LEU A 98 3.23 15.70 -0.80
C LEU A 98 3.04 16.86 -1.77
N GLN A 99 3.76 16.80 -2.88
CA GLN A 99 3.73 17.81 -3.93
C GLN A 99 3.89 17.16 -5.31
N GLY A 100 3.45 17.85 -6.37
CA GLY A 100 3.59 17.38 -7.75
C GLY A 100 2.28 17.44 -8.52
N THR A 101 2.14 16.62 -9.56
CA THR A 101 1.01 16.70 -10.50
C THR A 101 0.32 15.36 -10.73
N MET A 102 -0.98 15.46 -11.05
CA MET A 102 -1.82 14.38 -11.54
C MET A 102 -2.53 14.86 -12.81
N ILE A 103 -2.23 14.21 -13.93
CA ILE A 103 -2.73 14.60 -15.25
C ILE A 103 -3.71 13.56 -15.77
N MET A 104 -4.89 14.00 -16.20
CA MET A 104 -5.95 13.14 -16.72
C MET A 104 -6.19 13.45 -18.20
N ASP A 105 -6.23 12.42 -19.04
CA ASP A 105 -6.25 12.53 -20.50
C ASP A 105 -7.66 12.51 -21.13
N GLY A 106 -8.70 12.31 -20.32
CA GLY A 106 -10.08 12.18 -20.78
C GLY A 106 -10.50 10.76 -21.13
N GLN A 107 -9.73 9.73 -20.79
CA GLN A 107 -10.05 8.32 -21.05
C GLN A 107 -10.12 7.52 -19.74
N GLY A 108 -11.33 7.36 -19.19
CA GLY A 108 -11.53 6.70 -17.90
C GLY A 108 -10.83 7.43 -16.75
N PHE A 109 -10.55 6.70 -15.66
CA PHE A 109 -9.78 7.17 -14.51
C PHE A 109 -8.48 6.38 -14.37
N ASN A 110 -7.43 6.82 -15.08
CA ASN A 110 -6.06 6.34 -14.88
C ASN A 110 -5.06 7.49 -15.07
N PRO A 111 -5.05 8.48 -14.14
CA PRO A 111 -4.21 9.64 -14.31
C PRO A 111 -2.71 9.28 -14.31
N PHE A 112 -1.93 10.10 -15.00
CA PHE A 112 -0.48 10.06 -14.90
C PHE A 112 -0.03 10.86 -13.66
N LEU A 113 0.78 10.23 -12.81
CA LEU A 113 1.30 10.80 -11.58
C LEU A 113 2.75 11.22 -11.77
N ASP A 114 3.10 12.36 -11.20
CA ASP A 114 4.48 12.78 -10.94
C ASP A 114 4.48 13.49 -9.58
N LEU A 115 4.68 12.71 -8.52
CA LEU A 115 4.51 13.13 -7.14
C LEU A 115 5.77 12.87 -6.33
N THR A 116 6.04 13.75 -5.37
CA THR A 116 7.11 13.59 -4.39
C THR A 116 6.57 13.82 -2.98
N ALA A 117 7.15 13.13 -2.01
CA ALA A 117 6.90 13.32 -0.58
C ALA A 117 8.15 12.90 0.20
N SER A 118 8.27 13.30 1.47
CA SER A 118 9.41 12.88 2.30
C SER A 118 9.00 12.46 3.71
N THR A 119 9.77 11.56 4.30
CA THR A 119 9.68 11.19 5.72
C THR A 119 11.07 11.20 6.35
N LYS A 120 11.14 11.30 7.67
CA LYS A 120 12.39 11.26 8.42
C LYS A 120 12.41 10.04 9.31
N ILE A 121 13.43 9.19 9.14
CA ILE A 121 13.62 7.98 9.92
C ILE A 121 14.99 8.07 10.60
N GLY A 122 15.00 8.22 11.93
CA GLY A 122 16.23 8.52 12.67
C GLY A 122 16.81 9.87 12.24
N ASP A 123 18.05 9.85 11.73
CA ASP A 123 18.73 11.04 11.19
C ASP A 123 18.72 11.10 9.65
N ALA A 124 18.07 10.14 8.98
CA ALA A 124 17.96 10.07 7.53
C ALA A 124 16.64 10.69 7.02
N GLU A 125 16.73 11.48 5.96
CA GLU A 125 15.60 11.91 5.15
C GLU A 125 15.39 10.91 4.01
N ILE A 126 14.17 10.40 3.92
CA ILE A 126 13.74 9.45 2.89
C ILE A 126 12.78 10.19 1.96
N MET A 127 13.17 10.31 0.69
CA MET A 127 12.34 10.88 -0.36
C MET A 127 11.59 9.75 -1.09
N LEU A 128 10.28 9.90 -1.22
CA LEU A 128 9.42 9.10 -2.07
C LEU A 128 9.15 9.86 -3.37
N SER A 129 9.33 9.20 -4.51
CA SER A 129 8.87 9.66 -5.81
C SER A 129 7.90 8.64 -6.42
N VAL A 130 6.77 9.11 -6.95
CA VAL A 130 5.76 8.28 -7.63
C VAL A 130 5.60 8.82 -9.04
N PHE A 131 5.89 7.99 -10.04
CA PHE A 131 5.89 8.39 -11.43
C PHE A 131 5.16 7.37 -12.30
N GLY A 132 4.31 7.82 -13.22
CA GLY A 132 3.62 6.93 -14.17
C GLY A 132 2.12 6.81 -13.93
N PRO A 133 1.44 5.87 -14.62
CA PRO A 133 -0.01 5.74 -14.55
C PRO A 133 -0.48 5.23 -13.18
N PHE A 134 -1.63 5.73 -12.70
CA PHE A 134 -2.18 5.44 -11.37
C PHE A 134 -2.44 3.95 -11.10
N ASP A 135 -2.79 3.17 -12.13
CA ASP A 135 -3.03 1.73 -12.00
C ASP A 135 -1.74 0.92 -11.72
N ASN A 136 -0.60 1.40 -12.19
CA ASN A 136 0.71 0.79 -11.94
C ASN A 136 1.85 1.82 -12.01
N PRO A 137 1.97 2.71 -11.01
CA PRO A 137 3.03 3.70 -11.00
C PRO A 137 4.36 3.08 -10.55
N GLU A 138 5.44 3.69 -10.97
CA GLU A 138 6.78 3.43 -10.46
C GLU A 138 6.97 4.20 -9.14
N TRP A 139 7.42 3.50 -8.11
CA TRP A 139 7.72 4.08 -6.81
C TRP A 139 9.22 4.00 -6.58
N ASN A 140 9.84 5.13 -6.30
CA ASN A 140 11.27 5.22 -6.02
C ASN A 140 11.50 5.80 -4.63
N PHE A 141 12.48 5.23 -3.92
CA PHE A 141 12.89 5.68 -2.61
C PHE A 141 14.37 6.06 -2.64
N ASP A 142 14.65 7.27 -2.18
CA ASP A 142 16.02 7.79 -2.09
C ASP A 142 16.29 8.29 -0.67
N SER A 143 17.57 8.31 -0.28
CA SER A 143 17.99 8.79 1.04
C SER A 143 19.21 9.70 0.95
N ASP A 144 19.17 10.77 1.73
CA ASP A 144 20.31 11.68 1.93
C ASP A 144 21.54 10.99 2.56
N LYS A 145 21.38 9.79 3.14
CA LYS A 145 22.45 8.96 3.71
C LYS A 145 23.04 7.94 2.75
N GLY A 146 22.57 7.89 1.50
CA GLY A 146 23.07 6.94 0.49
C GLY A 146 22.67 5.48 0.77
N TYR A 147 21.56 5.28 1.47
CA TYR A 147 20.99 3.95 1.66
C TYR A 147 20.56 3.33 0.32
N THR A 148 20.71 2.01 0.21
CA THR A 148 20.14 1.30 -0.93
C THR A 148 18.62 1.27 -0.81
N GLU A 149 17.91 1.12 -1.93
CA GLU A 149 16.45 0.93 -1.90
C GLU A 149 16.08 -0.21 -0.94
N SER A 150 16.84 -1.31 -0.90
CA SER A 150 16.60 -2.43 0.01
C SER A 150 16.72 -2.02 1.49
N ASP A 151 17.70 -1.17 1.83
CA ASP A 151 17.86 -0.67 3.19
C ASP A 151 16.72 0.28 3.55
N ILE A 152 16.28 1.13 2.63
CA ILE A 152 15.15 2.04 2.84
C ILE A 152 13.85 1.27 3.02
N LEU A 153 13.58 0.27 2.17
CA LEU A 153 12.41 -0.61 2.30
C LEU A 153 12.43 -1.34 3.65
N GLN A 154 13.60 -1.79 4.09
CA GLN A 154 13.76 -2.36 5.42
C GLN A 154 13.46 -1.32 6.50
N LEU A 155 14.01 -0.11 6.43
CA LEU A 155 13.75 0.95 7.41
C LEU A 155 12.26 1.30 7.51
N LEU A 156 11.59 1.46 6.35
CA LEU A 156 10.16 1.73 6.26
C LEU A 156 9.33 0.58 6.84
N THR A 157 9.75 -0.67 6.60
CA THR A 157 9.02 -1.85 7.10
C THR A 157 9.31 -2.14 8.57
N PHE A 158 10.51 -1.82 9.07
CA PHE A 158 11.07 -2.43 10.28
C PHE A 158 11.41 -1.45 11.41
N ASN A 159 11.45 -0.14 11.15
CA ASN A 159 11.94 0.86 12.12
C ASN A 159 10.85 1.74 12.77
N THR A 160 9.56 1.47 12.59
CA THR A 160 8.48 2.36 13.05
C THR A 160 8.13 2.27 14.54
N ARG A 161 9.16 2.21 15.41
CA ARG A 161 8.98 2.21 16.87
C ARG A 161 9.94 3.08 17.65
N VAL A 162 10.32 4.23 17.11
CA VAL A 162 10.90 5.28 17.95
C VAL A 162 10.52 6.66 17.41
N ALA A 163 9.29 7.10 17.66
CA ALA A 163 8.99 8.53 17.71
C ALA A 163 7.89 8.78 18.75
N GLU A 164 8.33 9.39 19.84
CA GLU A 164 7.52 10.02 20.88
C GLU A 164 6.55 11.02 20.24
N GLU A 165 5.29 10.68 20.04
CA GLU A 165 4.17 11.63 20.05
C GLU A 165 2.86 10.86 19.90
N GLY A 166 1.96 11.06 20.86
CA GLY A 166 0.70 10.33 20.97
C GLY A 166 -0.22 10.55 19.77
N PHE A 167 -0.23 9.60 18.85
CA PHE A 167 -1.34 9.44 17.90
C PHE A 167 -2.40 8.52 18.51
N THR A 168 -3.60 9.05 18.71
CA THR A 168 -4.78 8.27 19.07
C THR A 168 -5.25 7.48 17.85
N THR A 169 -5.30 6.16 17.98
CA THR A 169 -5.71 5.18 16.96
C THR A 169 -7.22 5.18 16.64
N GLU A 170 -7.98 6.17 17.10
CA GLU A 170 -9.45 6.19 16.96
C GLU A 170 -9.96 6.51 15.53
N GLY A 171 -9.07 6.75 14.56
CA GLY A 171 -9.44 7.08 13.17
C GLY A 171 -8.98 6.10 12.09
N LEU A 172 -8.16 5.10 12.42
CA LEU A 172 -7.60 4.16 11.44
C LEU A 172 -8.20 2.78 11.65
N GLY A 173 -9.20 2.44 10.85
CA GLY A 173 -9.83 1.12 10.84
C GLY A 173 -8.79 0.01 10.63
N SER A 174 -8.92 -1.07 11.40
CA SER A 174 -7.99 -2.18 11.55
C SER A 174 -7.83 -3.09 10.31
N GLN A 175 -7.92 -2.59 9.08
CA GLN A 175 -7.98 -3.45 7.89
C GLN A 175 -7.70 -2.79 6.52
N ALA A 176 -7.16 -1.57 6.46
CA ALA A 176 -6.84 -0.95 5.17
C ALA A 176 -5.37 -1.22 4.76
N GLN A 177 -5.15 -2.08 3.77
CA GLN A 177 -3.88 -2.11 3.04
C GLN A 177 -3.76 -0.80 2.26
N THR A 178 -2.93 0.13 2.74
CA THR A 178 -2.61 1.37 2.00
C THR A 178 -1.94 1.02 0.67
N ILE A 179 -2.10 1.85 -0.37
CA ILE A 179 -1.48 1.63 -1.69
C ILE A 179 0.04 1.46 -1.57
N LEU A 180 0.69 2.34 -0.80
CA LEU A 180 2.12 2.25 -0.50
C LEU A 180 2.48 0.94 0.21
N GLY A 181 1.61 0.47 1.11
CA GLY A 181 1.80 -0.79 1.79
C GLY A 181 1.77 -2.02 0.90
N ALA A 182 0.78 -2.08 0.01
CA ALA A 182 0.71 -3.15 -0.99
C ALA A 182 1.96 -3.16 -1.90
N TYR A 183 2.48 -1.97 -2.26
CA TYR A 183 3.73 -1.86 -3.02
C TYR A 183 4.92 -2.44 -2.25
N LEU A 184 5.09 -2.07 -0.97
CA LEU A 184 6.20 -2.54 -0.13
C LEU A 184 6.14 -4.06 0.10
N GLU A 185 4.96 -4.61 0.41
CA GLU A 185 4.74 -6.05 0.51
C GLU A 185 5.20 -6.76 -0.77
N ARG A 186 4.78 -6.27 -1.94
CA ARG A 186 5.16 -6.85 -3.24
C ARG A 186 6.67 -6.72 -3.52
N GLN A 187 7.35 -5.68 -3.03
CA GLN A 187 8.81 -5.56 -3.14
C GLN A 187 9.52 -6.55 -2.22
N LEU A 188 9.04 -6.73 -0.99
CA LEU A 188 9.58 -7.71 -0.05
C LEU A 188 9.45 -9.14 -0.61
N GLU A 189 8.30 -9.48 -1.18
CA GLU A 189 8.10 -10.76 -1.87
C GLU A 189 9.10 -10.96 -3.00
N ARG A 190 9.24 -9.97 -3.90
CA ARG A 190 10.20 -10.04 -5.01
C ARG A 190 11.62 -10.23 -4.52
N ASN A 191 12.04 -9.44 -3.53
CA ASN A 191 13.40 -9.50 -2.99
C ASN A 191 13.65 -10.83 -2.29
N PHE A 192 12.69 -11.34 -1.52
CA PHE A 192 12.78 -12.65 -0.89
C PHE A 192 12.92 -13.77 -1.93
N VAL A 193 12.08 -13.76 -2.97
CA VAL A 193 12.12 -14.76 -4.07
C VAL A 193 13.42 -14.71 -4.86
N ARG A 194 13.99 -13.51 -5.08
CA ARG A 194 15.29 -13.33 -5.74
C ARG A 194 16.45 -13.80 -4.85
N ALA A 195 16.51 -13.34 -3.61
CA ALA A 195 17.61 -13.64 -2.68
C ALA A 195 17.69 -15.13 -2.34
N THR A 196 16.56 -15.82 -2.30
CA THR A 196 16.48 -17.26 -2.04
C THR A 196 16.73 -18.13 -3.29
N GLY A 197 16.82 -17.52 -4.49
CA GLY A 197 16.97 -18.25 -5.75
C GLY A 197 15.74 -19.05 -6.18
N LEU A 198 14.60 -18.85 -5.50
CA LEU A 198 13.38 -19.61 -5.74
C LEU A 198 12.78 -19.32 -7.13
N GLN A 199 12.96 -18.10 -7.64
CA GLN A 199 12.53 -17.71 -8.99
C GLN A 199 13.08 -18.64 -10.07
N SER A 200 14.38 -18.96 -9.99
CA SER A 200 15.06 -19.80 -10.98
C SER A 200 14.76 -21.29 -10.84
N SER A 201 14.24 -21.72 -9.69
CA SER A 201 13.96 -23.14 -9.43
C SER A 201 12.69 -23.65 -10.13
N GLY A 202 11.73 -22.77 -10.43
CA GLY A 202 10.39 -23.15 -10.88
C GLY A 202 9.57 -23.91 -9.81
N LEU A 203 10.07 -23.97 -8.57
CA LEU A 203 9.48 -24.67 -7.43
C LEU A 203 8.73 -23.70 -6.52
N LEU A 204 8.19 -22.57 -6.99
CA LEU A 204 7.47 -21.63 -6.12
C LEU A 204 5.96 -21.81 -6.33
N ASP A 205 5.27 -22.29 -5.30
CA ASP A 205 3.80 -22.45 -5.31
C ASP A 205 3.12 -21.15 -4.87
N ASP A 206 3.57 -20.59 -3.74
CA ASP A 206 2.96 -19.41 -3.13
C ASP A 206 3.94 -18.69 -2.19
N VAL A 207 3.77 -17.37 -2.02
CA VAL A 207 4.47 -16.55 -1.02
C VAL A 207 3.42 -15.89 -0.13
N GLN A 208 3.57 -16.05 1.19
CA GLN A 208 2.65 -15.49 2.16
C GLN A 208 3.40 -14.58 3.12
N ILE A 209 2.89 -13.37 3.28
CA ILE A 209 3.30 -12.42 4.30
C ILE A 209 2.22 -12.40 5.40
N SER A 210 2.63 -12.48 6.66
CA SER A 210 1.73 -12.43 7.82
C SER A 210 2.35 -11.61 8.96
N GLY A 211 1.56 -11.30 9.99
CA GLY A 211 2.04 -10.59 11.18
C GLY A 211 2.34 -9.10 10.97
N THR A 212 1.82 -8.51 9.90
CA THR A 212 1.99 -7.07 9.61
C THR A 212 1.38 -6.18 10.70
N SER A 213 0.40 -6.67 11.47
CA SER A 213 -0.17 -5.97 12.63
C SER A 213 0.85 -5.72 13.74
N GLU A 214 1.83 -6.62 13.91
CA GLU A 214 2.88 -6.51 14.93
C GLU A 214 3.94 -5.46 14.56
N LEU A 215 3.83 -4.84 13.38
CA LEU A 215 4.56 -3.64 12.99
C LEU A 215 3.82 -2.37 13.47
N ILE A 216 2.49 -2.37 13.42
CA ILE A 216 1.61 -1.24 13.81
C ILE A 216 1.46 -1.12 15.33
N GLN A 217 1.23 -2.25 16.02
CA GLN A 217 0.94 -2.27 17.46
C GLN A 217 1.95 -3.17 18.22
N PRO A 218 2.92 -2.59 18.95
CA PRO A 218 3.92 -3.36 19.66
C PRO A 218 3.33 -4.19 20.78
N GLY A 219 3.53 -5.50 20.72
CA GLY A 219 3.19 -6.40 21.82
C GLY A 219 1.78 -6.99 21.80
N GLU A 220 0.96 -6.71 20.77
CA GLU A 220 -0.41 -7.25 20.64
C GLU A 220 -0.62 -8.19 19.43
N GLY A 221 0.42 -8.56 18.69
CA GLY A 221 0.31 -9.27 17.39
C GLY A 221 1.09 -10.58 17.25
N GLU A 222 0.95 -11.20 16.06
CA GLU A 222 1.78 -12.31 15.59
C GLU A 222 3.09 -11.78 14.98
N GLU A 223 4.24 -12.43 15.25
CA GLU A 223 5.54 -12.08 14.65
C GLU A 223 5.42 -11.91 13.12
N PHE A 224 5.91 -10.79 12.57
CA PHE A 224 5.95 -10.62 11.12
C PHE A 224 6.76 -11.75 10.49
N SER A 225 6.19 -12.36 9.46
CA SER A 225 6.81 -13.45 8.75
C SER A 225 6.55 -13.38 7.26
N ILE A 226 7.58 -13.75 6.49
CA ILE A 226 7.46 -14.05 5.07
C ILE A 226 7.81 -15.52 4.86
N SER A 227 6.93 -16.25 4.18
CA SER A 227 7.10 -17.67 3.91
C SER A 227 6.87 -18.00 2.45
N ALA A 228 7.74 -18.81 1.87
CA ALA A 228 7.57 -19.38 0.54
C ALA A 228 7.25 -20.87 0.66
N LYS A 229 6.15 -21.27 0.03
CA LYS A 229 5.81 -22.68 -0.13
C LYS A 229 6.39 -23.17 -1.45
N LEU A 230 7.27 -24.16 -1.36
CA LEU A 230 7.95 -24.67 -2.55
C LEU A 230 7.17 -25.80 -3.23
N ASN A 231 6.54 -26.64 -2.43
CA ASN A 231 5.62 -27.65 -2.91
C ASN A 231 4.64 -28.01 -1.78
N LYS A 232 3.84 -29.06 -1.97
CA LYS A 232 2.89 -29.54 -0.94
C LYS A 232 3.56 -29.92 0.38
N ASN A 233 4.85 -30.24 0.35
CA ASN A 233 5.59 -30.82 1.46
C ASN A 233 6.72 -29.93 1.99
N PHE A 234 7.18 -28.91 1.27
CA PHE A 234 8.34 -28.10 1.68
C PHE A 234 8.02 -26.61 1.67
N SER A 235 8.42 -25.91 2.74
CA SER A 235 8.33 -24.46 2.84
C SER A 235 9.55 -23.86 3.53
N LEU A 236 9.93 -22.67 3.09
CA LEU A 236 10.97 -21.81 3.66
C LEU A 236 10.30 -20.61 4.33
N SER A 237 10.76 -20.18 5.49
CA SER A 237 10.22 -19.01 6.18
C SER A 237 11.31 -18.13 6.78
N TYR A 238 11.06 -16.83 6.84
CA TYR A 238 11.82 -15.87 7.61
C TYR A 238 10.87 -15.16 8.57
N GLN A 239 11.23 -15.12 9.85
CA GLN A 239 10.44 -14.53 10.94
C GLN A 239 11.27 -13.47 11.68
N ARG A 240 10.63 -12.36 12.05
CA ARG A 240 11.24 -11.29 12.83
C ARG A 240 10.25 -10.70 13.81
N SER A 241 10.67 -10.53 15.06
CA SER A 241 9.89 -9.82 16.08
C SER A 241 10.24 -8.33 16.09
N PHE A 242 9.22 -7.50 16.27
CA PHE A 242 9.34 -6.03 16.34
C PHE A 242 9.09 -5.48 17.74
N SER A 243 8.91 -6.35 18.73
CA SER A 243 8.74 -5.93 20.13
C SER A 243 10.03 -5.33 20.71
N LEU A 244 9.91 -4.32 21.57
CA LEU A 244 11.05 -3.65 22.22
C LEU A 244 11.95 -4.64 23.00
N GLU A 245 11.38 -5.73 23.51
CA GLU A 245 12.11 -6.76 24.26
C GLU A 245 12.76 -7.84 23.37
N SER A 246 12.41 -7.91 22.08
CA SER A 246 12.86 -8.96 21.16
C SER A 246 13.26 -8.46 19.76
N ALA A 247 13.52 -7.16 19.58
CA ALA A 247 13.78 -6.51 18.28
C ALA A 247 14.99 -7.08 17.49
N TYR A 248 15.85 -7.84 18.16
CA TYR A 248 17.02 -8.52 17.59
C TYR A 248 16.78 -10.00 17.24
N LYS A 249 15.62 -10.57 17.59
CA LYS A 249 15.30 -11.98 17.36
C LYS A 249 14.83 -12.20 15.93
N ASN A 250 15.67 -12.85 15.13
CA ASN A 250 15.39 -13.21 13.74
C ASN A 250 15.53 -14.72 13.59
N LYS A 251 14.61 -15.36 12.87
CA LYS A 251 14.67 -16.80 12.63
C LYS A 251 14.50 -17.12 11.15
N VAL A 252 15.38 -17.98 10.64
CA VAL A 252 15.20 -18.63 9.34
C VAL A 252 14.70 -20.04 9.60
N GLY A 253 13.58 -20.40 8.99
CA GLY A 253 12.89 -21.67 9.19
C GLY A 253 12.71 -22.47 7.91
N VAL A 254 12.74 -23.78 8.05
CA VAL A 254 12.38 -24.74 7.02
C VAL A 254 11.37 -25.71 7.61
N GLU A 255 10.27 -25.95 6.89
CA GLU A 255 9.28 -26.97 7.24
C GLU A 255 9.22 -28.04 6.14
N TYR A 256 9.28 -29.30 6.55
CA TYR A 256 9.05 -30.46 5.72
C TYR A 256 7.88 -31.29 6.25
N LYS A 257 6.77 -31.33 5.50
CA LYS A 257 5.59 -32.14 5.79
C LYS A 257 5.80 -33.55 5.25
N LEU A 258 5.94 -34.50 6.16
CA LEU A 258 6.04 -35.92 5.84
C LEU A 258 4.68 -36.49 5.42
N ASN A 259 3.61 -36.02 6.04
CA ASN A 259 2.22 -36.30 5.66
C ASN A 259 1.29 -35.17 6.16
N PRO A 260 -0.01 -35.14 5.79
CA PRO A 260 -0.93 -34.07 6.19
C PRO A 260 -1.03 -33.83 7.71
N ASN A 261 -0.67 -34.83 8.51
CA ASN A 261 -0.79 -34.82 9.97
C ASN A 261 0.56 -34.70 10.67
N PHE A 262 1.69 -34.70 9.96
CA PHE A 262 3.02 -34.71 10.54
C PHE A 262 4.02 -33.86 9.74
N SER A 263 4.66 -32.91 10.40
CA SER A 263 5.76 -32.12 9.81
C SER A 263 6.94 -31.94 10.76
N VAL A 264 8.12 -31.79 10.16
CA VAL A 264 9.37 -31.44 10.82
C VAL A 264 9.68 -29.99 10.49
N ILE A 265 10.04 -29.22 11.51
CA ILE A 265 10.36 -27.81 11.39
C ILE A 265 11.75 -27.61 11.99
N GLY A 266 12.66 -27.02 11.22
CA GLY A 266 13.98 -26.62 11.68
C GLY A 266 14.13 -25.12 11.54
N ASN A 267 14.52 -24.45 12.61
CA ASN A 267 14.76 -23.00 12.62
C ASN A 267 16.19 -22.72 13.09
N VAL A 268 16.80 -21.65 12.56
CA VAL A 268 18.08 -21.11 13.01
C VAL A 268 17.84 -19.67 13.46
N ASP A 269 18.24 -19.35 14.70
CA ASP A 269 18.16 -17.99 15.23
C ASP A 269 19.35 -17.12 14.82
N GLU A 270 19.32 -15.84 15.20
CA GLU A 270 20.38 -14.87 14.92
C GLU A 270 21.75 -15.25 15.52
N THR A 271 21.79 -16.12 16.53
CA THR A 271 23.02 -16.61 17.17
C THR A 271 23.56 -17.87 16.51
N GLY A 272 22.86 -18.41 15.51
CA GLY A 272 23.19 -19.67 14.86
C GLY A 272 22.71 -20.90 15.63
N GLN A 273 21.93 -20.74 16.70
CA GLN A 273 21.35 -21.88 17.41
C GLN A 273 20.22 -22.50 16.58
N VAL A 274 20.29 -23.83 16.46
CA VAL A 274 19.34 -24.62 15.68
C VAL A 274 18.26 -25.16 16.60
N HIS A 275 17.00 -24.88 16.29
CA HIS A 275 15.82 -25.40 16.97
C HIS A 275 15.07 -26.35 16.05
N MET A 276 14.84 -27.58 16.50
CA MET A 276 14.03 -28.56 15.79
C MET A 276 12.72 -28.83 16.52
N LYS A 277 11.61 -28.88 15.78
CA LYS A 277 10.27 -29.15 16.30
C LYS A 277 9.53 -30.13 15.39
N PHE A 278 8.72 -30.99 16.00
CA PHE A 278 7.78 -31.86 15.30
C PHE A 278 6.36 -31.37 15.55
N ARG A 279 5.57 -31.25 14.48
CA ARG A 279 4.17 -30.83 14.54
C ARG A 279 3.28 -32.02 14.16
N VAL A 280 2.33 -32.35 15.03
CA VAL A 280 1.34 -33.41 14.81
C VAL A 280 -0.06 -32.80 14.84
N ARG A 281 -0.84 -32.96 13.77
CA ARG A 281 -2.24 -32.52 13.72
C ARG A 281 -3.16 -33.72 13.94
N ARG A 282 -3.96 -33.71 15.00
CA ARG A 282 -4.99 -34.72 15.24
C ARG A 282 -6.32 -34.22 14.66
N VAL A 283 -6.90 -35.01 13.77
CA VAL A 283 -8.29 -34.83 13.32
C VAL A 283 -9.15 -35.66 14.26
N TYR A 284 -10.10 -35.01 14.93
CA TYR A 284 -11.13 -35.66 15.75
C TYR A 284 -12.40 -35.82 14.93
#